data_AF-A0A930XTC2-F1
#
_entry.id   AF-A0A930XTC2-F1
#
_cell.length_a   1.000
_cell.length_b   1.000
_cell.length_c   1.000
_cell.angle_alpha   90.00
_cell.angle_beta   90.00
_cell.angle_gamma   90.00
#
_symmetry.space_group_name_H-M   'P 1'
#
loop_
_entity.id
_entity.type
_entity.pdbx_description
1 polymer ?
#
loop_
_entity_poly.entity_id
_entity_poly.type
_entity_poly.pdbx_seq_one_letter_code
_entity_poly.pdbx_strand_id
1 'polypeptide(L)'
;MPYTQIISKALALGALAFSAIATFWVKILDWAKDSLFPWIEKNLPTLIDLVQDAFTWVDAKVMVPTRQIVKRAWSSLRKHLLKMAVYFERQSPSEWIRRMTSWAIEVLNSAEPKVKKIEVVEEVNWDDLPQEVRKSWMKNNESSHELDITEVRDQQITEMSN
;
A
#
# COMPACT_ATOMS: atom_id res chain seq x y z
N MET A 1 -23.30 8.50 -4.30
CA MET A 1 -22.42 8.38 -3.11
C MET A 1 -21.47 9.58 -3.10
N PRO A 2 -21.27 10.25 -1.96
CA PRO A 2 -20.35 11.38 -1.90
C PRO A 2 -18.91 10.90 -2.13
N TYR A 3 -18.17 11.60 -3.02
CA TYR A 3 -16.78 11.30 -3.40
C TYR A 3 -15.83 11.10 -2.21
N THR A 4 -16.13 11.73 -1.07
CA THR A 4 -15.37 11.64 0.18
C THR A 4 -15.37 10.24 0.80
N GLN A 5 -16.45 9.46 0.67
CA GLN A 5 -16.51 8.09 1.20
C GLN A 5 -15.68 7.10 0.36
N ILE A 6 -15.62 7.32 -0.96
CA ILE A 6 -14.82 6.49 -1.88
C ILE A 6 -13.33 6.67 -1.62
N ILE A 7 -12.90 7.92 -1.39
CA ILE A 7 -11.51 8.27 -1.04
C ILE A 7 -11.09 7.61 0.28
N SER A 8 -11.96 7.66 1.31
CA SER A 8 -11.64 7.07 2.64
C SER A 8 -11.43 5.54 2.62
N LYS A 9 -12.27 4.80 1.88
CA LYS A 9 -12.16 3.32 1.78
C LYS A 9 -11.03 2.87 0.85
N ALA A 10 -10.71 3.65 -0.19
CA ALA A 10 -9.62 3.35 -1.10
C ALA A 10 -8.23 3.59 -0.48
N LEU A 11 -8.09 4.58 0.42
CA LEU A 11 -6.82 4.99 1.01
C LEU A 11 -6.26 4.04 2.07
N ALA A 12 -7.12 3.45 2.89
CA ALA A 12 -6.68 2.58 3.98
C ALA A 12 -6.28 1.16 3.53
N LEU A 13 -6.92 0.63 2.48
CA LEU A 13 -6.78 -0.78 2.08
C LEU A 13 -6.07 -1.01 0.73
N GLY A 14 -6.12 -0.05 -0.20
CA GLY A 14 -5.62 -0.26 -1.56
C GLY A 14 -4.10 -0.42 -1.64
N ALA A 15 -3.33 0.53 -1.11
CA ALA A 15 -1.90 0.63 -1.43
C ALA A 15 -1.00 -0.45 -0.76
N LEU A 16 -1.37 -1.01 0.41
CA LEU A 16 -0.57 -2.09 1.05
C LEU A 16 -0.74 -3.41 0.29
N ALA A 17 -1.94 -3.68 -0.19
CA ALA A 17 -2.21 -4.88 -0.96
C ALA A 17 -1.46 -4.85 -2.30
N PHE A 18 -1.39 -3.69 -2.97
CA PHE A 18 -0.71 -3.58 -4.27
C PHE A 18 0.81 -3.64 -4.18
N SER A 19 1.43 -3.05 -3.16
CA SER A 19 2.89 -3.17 -2.98
C SER A 19 3.27 -4.64 -2.72
N ALA A 20 2.51 -5.35 -1.88
CA ALA A 20 2.72 -6.77 -1.62
C ALA A 20 2.59 -7.62 -2.91
N ILE A 21 1.59 -7.35 -3.75
CA ILE A 21 1.40 -8.05 -5.04
C ILE A 21 2.58 -7.77 -5.99
N ALA A 22 3.03 -6.53 -6.09
CA ALA A 22 4.15 -6.16 -6.96
C ALA A 22 5.47 -6.82 -6.52
N THR A 23 5.77 -6.79 -5.22
CA THR A 23 6.95 -7.45 -4.65
C THR A 23 6.87 -8.97 -4.78
N PHE A 24 5.69 -9.55 -4.59
CA PHE A 24 5.47 -10.98 -4.74
C PHE A 24 5.70 -11.44 -6.19
N TRP A 25 5.27 -10.66 -7.17
CA TRP A 25 5.53 -10.96 -8.58
C TRP A 25 7.02 -10.97 -8.93
N VAL A 26 7.82 -10.05 -8.39
CA VAL A 26 9.28 -10.06 -8.58
C VAL A 26 9.87 -11.37 -8.06
N LYS A 27 9.48 -11.80 -6.86
CA LYS A 27 9.92 -13.09 -6.29
C LYS A 27 9.52 -14.30 -7.14
N ILE A 28 8.32 -14.26 -7.74
CA ILE A 28 7.87 -15.30 -8.67
C ILE A 28 8.76 -15.32 -9.92
N LEU A 29 9.08 -14.17 -10.50
CA LEU A 29 9.94 -14.06 -11.67
C LEU A 29 11.36 -14.54 -11.37
N ASP A 30 11.92 -14.19 -10.21
CA ASP A 30 13.26 -14.62 -9.80
C ASP A 30 13.30 -16.14 -9.62
N TRP A 31 12.34 -16.71 -8.89
CA TRP A 31 12.19 -18.17 -8.79
C TRP A 31 12.02 -18.83 -10.16
N ALA A 32 11.25 -18.22 -11.06
CA ALA A 32 11.03 -18.77 -12.40
C ALA A 32 12.33 -18.81 -13.20
N LYS A 33 13.14 -17.75 -13.16
CA LYS A 33 14.45 -17.69 -13.82
C LYS A 33 15.46 -18.66 -13.22
N ASP A 34 15.51 -18.76 -11.89
CA ASP A 34 16.52 -19.54 -11.18
C ASP A 34 16.21 -21.04 -11.17
N SER A 35 14.93 -21.42 -11.23
CA SER A 35 14.49 -22.80 -11.02
C SER A 35 13.58 -23.32 -12.14
N LEU A 36 12.48 -22.62 -12.44
CA LEU A 36 11.46 -23.15 -13.34
C LEU A 36 11.95 -23.24 -14.80
N PHE A 37 12.48 -22.16 -15.34
CA PHE A 37 12.93 -22.11 -16.74
C PHE A 37 14.06 -23.10 -17.01
N PRO A 38 15.13 -23.20 -16.18
CA PRO A 38 16.15 -24.24 -16.37
C PRO A 38 15.58 -25.65 -16.29
N TRP A 39 14.62 -25.89 -15.39
CA TRP A 39 13.98 -27.20 -15.29
C TRP A 39 13.14 -27.52 -16.53
N ILE A 40 12.37 -26.57 -17.06
CA ILE A 40 11.58 -26.74 -18.29
C ILE A 40 12.49 -26.92 -19.50
N GLU A 41 13.53 -26.10 -19.65
CA GLU A 41 14.50 -26.20 -20.73
C GLU A 41 15.15 -27.60 -20.76
N LYS A 42 15.47 -28.16 -19.59
CA LYS A 42 16.07 -29.49 -19.47
C LYS A 42 15.08 -30.64 -19.73
N ASN A 43 13.85 -30.54 -19.24
CA ASN A 43 12.92 -31.68 -19.21
C ASN A 43 11.82 -31.61 -20.28
N LEU A 44 11.43 -30.41 -20.70
CA LEU A 44 10.31 -30.12 -21.61
C LEU A 44 10.70 -28.96 -22.58
N PRO A 45 11.79 -29.09 -23.36
CA PRO A 45 12.34 -27.99 -24.16
C PRO A 45 11.34 -27.42 -25.17
N THR A 46 10.38 -28.21 -25.65
CA THR A 46 9.33 -27.74 -26.57
C THR A 46 8.34 -26.75 -25.93
N LEU A 47 8.34 -26.62 -24.60
CA LEU A 47 7.43 -25.74 -23.86
C LEU A 47 8.12 -24.48 -23.33
N ILE A 48 9.45 -24.36 -23.44
CA ILE A 48 10.19 -23.25 -22.83
C ILE A 48 9.72 -21.89 -23.35
N ASP A 49 9.57 -21.77 -24.67
CA ASP A 49 9.12 -20.53 -25.32
C ASP A 49 7.71 -20.16 -24.87
N LEU A 50 6.78 -21.13 -24.86
CA LEU A 50 5.40 -20.91 -24.44
C LEU A 50 5.29 -20.44 -22.99
N VAL A 51 6.11 -21.01 -22.10
CA VAL A 51 6.10 -20.63 -20.68
C VAL A 51 6.76 -19.27 -20.48
N GLN A 52 7.89 -18.99 -21.13
CA GLN A 52 8.53 -17.68 -21.07
C GLN A 52 7.64 -16.57 -21.64
N ASP A 53 6.93 -16.85 -22.73
CA ASP A 53 5.97 -15.93 -23.34
C ASP A 53 4.81 -15.64 -22.38
N ALA A 54 4.29 -16.65 -21.67
CA ALA A 54 3.23 -16.45 -20.69
C ALA A 54 3.66 -15.50 -19.55
N PHE A 55 4.86 -15.71 -18.99
CA PHE A 55 5.40 -14.82 -17.95
C PHE A 55 5.66 -13.40 -18.48
N THR A 56 6.23 -13.29 -19.68
CA THR A 56 6.47 -12.01 -20.36
C THR A 56 5.16 -11.27 -20.63
N TRP A 57 4.11 -11.98 -21.06
CA TRP A 57 2.80 -11.40 -21.31
C TRP A 57 2.17 -10.87 -20.02
N VAL A 58 2.19 -11.65 -18.92
CA VAL A 58 1.65 -11.21 -17.63
C VAL A 58 2.39 -9.98 -17.14
N ASP A 59 3.72 -9.98 -17.20
CA ASP A 59 4.53 -8.85 -16.77
C ASP A 59 4.20 -7.58 -17.58
N ALA A 60 4.22 -7.69 -18.92
CA ALA A 60 4.02 -6.57 -19.83
C ALA A 60 2.58 -6.06 -19.88
N LYS A 61 1.57 -6.93 -19.76
CA LYS A 61 0.16 -6.57 -19.94
C LYS A 61 -0.58 -6.32 -18.64
N VAL A 62 -0.13 -6.89 -17.53
CA VAL A 62 -0.81 -6.78 -16.24
C VAL A 62 0.05 -6.00 -15.26
N MET A 63 1.26 -6.45 -14.99
CA MET A 63 2.04 -5.92 -13.87
C MET A 63 2.59 -4.52 -14.14
N VAL A 64 3.21 -4.30 -15.30
CA VAL A 64 3.74 -2.98 -15.68
C VAL A 64 2.63 -1.92 -15.77
N PRO A 65 1.51 -2.13 -16.49
CA PRO A 65 0.42 -1.16 -16.54
C PRO A 65 -0.19 -0.88 -15.17
N THR A 66 -0.36 -1.90 -14.33
CA THR A 66 -0.89 -1.75 -12.97
C THR A 66 0.02 -0.86 -12.13
N ARG A 67 1.34 -1.09 -12.13
CA ARG A 67 2.32 -0.23 -11.45
C ARG A 67 2.20 1.23 -11.90
N GLN A 68 2.04 1.47 -13.21
CA GLN A 68 1.89 2.82 -13.75
C GLN A 68 0.58 3.49 -13.32
N ILE A 69 -0.54 2.76 -13.31
CA ILE A 69 -1.84 3.28 -12.86
C ILE A 69 -1.76 3.69 -11.40
N VAL A 70 -1.20 2.83 -10.55
CA VAL A 70 -1.02 3.11 -9.12
C VAL A 70 -0.16 4.36 -8.91
N LYS A 71 0.97 4.49 -9.63
CA LYS A 71 1.83 5.69 -9.58
C LYS A 71 1.09 6.97 -9.98
N ARG A 72 0.32 6.94 -11.07
CA ARG A 72 -0.44 8.11 -11.54
C ARG A 72 -1.53 8.51 -10.56
N ALA A 73 -2.23 7.52 -10.01
CA ALA A 73 -3.25 7.74 -8.98
C ALA A 73 -2.62 8.37 -7.73
N TRP A 74 -1.50 7.81 -7.25
CA TRP A 74 -0.77 8.34 -6.10
C TRP A 74 -0.25 9.76 -6.35
N SER A 75 0.39 10.02 -7.49
CA SER A 75 0.86 11.36 -7.86
C SER A 75 -0.27 12.39 -7.91
N SER A 76 -1.43 12.00 -8.44
CA SER A 76 -2.61 12.87 -8.49
C SER A 76 -3.18 13.15 -7.10
N LEU A 77 -3.18 12.14 -6.23
CA LEU A 77 -3.58 12.28 -4.84
C LEU A 77 -2.60 13.16 -4.04
N ARG A 78 -1.29 12.95 -4.19
CA ARG A 78 -0.23 13.66 -3.46
C ARG A 78 -0.23 15.17 -3.71
N LYS A 79 -0.74 15.62 -4.86
CA LYS A 79 -0.97 17.06 -5.13
C LYS A 79 -1.94 17.70 -4.14
N HIS A 80 -2.90 16.94 -3.64
CA HIS A 80 -3.93 17.42 -2.71
C HIS A 80 -3.63 16.98 -1.27
N LEU A 81 -3.06 15.79 -1.08
CA LEU A 81 -2.76 15.23 0.23
C LEU A 81 -1.48 15.84 0.80
N LEU A 82 -1.60 16.60 1.88
CA LEU A 82 -0.48 17.20 2.60
C LEU A 82 0.21 16.17 3.49
N LYS A 83 -0.57 15.51 4.35
CA LYS A 83 -0.13 14.51 5.31
C LYS A 83 -1.25 13.51 5.56
N MET A 84 -0.87 12.28 5.89
CA MET A 84 -1.76 11.24 6.39
C MET A 84 -1.04 10.50 7.52
N ALA A 85 -1.59 10.57 8.72
CA ALA A 85 -1.07 9.91 9.89
C ALA A 85 -2.08 8.90 10.41
N VAL A 86 -1.57 7.76 10.88
CA VAL A 86 -2.38 6.76 11.60
C VAL A 86 -1.95 6.77 13.05
N TYR A 87 -2.95 6.90 13.92
CA TYR A 87 -2.82 6.83 15.36
C TYR A 87 -3.49 5.53 15.80
N PHE A 88 -2.73 4.68 16.48
CA PHE A 88 -3.29 3.60 17.25
C PHE A 88 -3.50 4.12 18.66
N GLU A 89 -4.71 4.00 19.18
CA GLU A 89 -5.07 4.45 20.53
C GLU A 89 -5.81 3.33 21.26
N ARG A 90 -5.51 3.16 22.54
CA ARG A 90 -6.28 2.28 23.42
C ARG A 90 -7.44 3.07 24.02
N GLN A 91 -8.67 2.71 23.67
CA GLN A 91 -9.86 3.39 24.17
C GLN A 91 -10.33 2.80 25.50
N SER A 92 -10.19 1.49 25.67
CA SER A 92 -10.49 0.78 26.93
C SER A 92 -9.59 -0.46 27.08
N PRO A 93 -9.66 -1.21 28.19
CA PRO A 93 -8.80 -2.38 28.39
C PRO A 93 -8.89 -3.43 27.27
N SER A 94 -10.01 -3.51 26.56
CA SER A 94 -10.30 -4.47 25.49
C SER A 94 -10.68 -3.85 24.16
N GLU A 95 -10.64 -2.51 24.03
CA GLU A 95 -10.99 -1.82 22.79
C GLU A 95 -9.82 -0.97 22.31
N TRP A 96 -9.47 -1.20 21.04
CA TRP A 96 -8.43 -0.47 20.35
C TRP A 96 -9.03 0.20 19.13
N ILE A 97 -8.60 1.43 18.89
CA ILE A 97 -9.02 2.18 17.73
C ILE A 97 -7.81 2.54 16.88
N ARG A 98 -8.04 2.57 15.58
CA ARG A 98 -7.15 3.17 14.60
C ARG A 98 -7.80 4.45 14.12
N ARG A 99 -7.24 5.59 14.50
CA ARG A 99 -7.61 6.90 13.96
C ARG A 99 -6.68 7.26 12.83
N MET A 100 -7.20 7.30 11.62
CA MET A 100 -6.51 7.85 10.47
C MET A 100 -6.89 9.32 10.33
N THR A 101 -5.89 10.20 10.36
CA THR A 101 -6.04 11.63 10.12
C THR A 101 -5.36 12.00 8.82
N SER A 102 -6.11 12.59 7.90
CA SER A 102 -5.60 13.07 6.62
C SER A 102 -5.84 14.57 6.49
N TRP A 103 -4.84 15.30 6.02
CA TRP A 103 -4.92 16.72 5.70
C TRP A 103 -4.84 16.89 4.20
N ALA A 104 -5.86 17.48 3.58
CA ALA A 104 -5.93 17.67 2.14
C ALA A 104 -6.31 19.09 1.73
N ILE A 105 -5.77 19.59 0.63
CA ILE A 105 -6.16 20.84 -0.01
C ILE A 105 -7.44 20.58 -0.82
N GLU A 106 -8.52 21.31 -0.52
CA GLU A 106 -9.81 21.15 -1.19
C GLU A 106 -9.85 21.84 -2.56
N VAL A 107 -9.11 22.96 -2.72
CA VAL A 107 -9.02 23.72 -3.97
C VAL A 107 -7.57 24.03 -4.28
N LEU A 108 -7.03 23.41 -5.34
CA LEU A 108 -5.72 23.76 -5.89
C LEU A 108 -5.80 25.13 -6.57
N ASN A 109 -4.77 25.97 -6.36
CA ASN A 109 -4.58 27.28 -7.01
C ASN A 109 -5.53 28.42 -6.58
N SER A 110 -6.17 28.32 -5.40
CA SER A 110 -6.82 29.48 -4.77
C SER A 110 -5.77 30.41 -4.15
N ALA A 111 -6.00 31.72 -4.16
CA ALA A 111 -5.19 32.68 -3.41
C ALA A 111 -5.17 32.36 -1.90
N GLU A 112 -6.21 31.69 -1.41
CA GLU A 112 -6.31 31.12 -0.06
C GLU A 112 -6.67 29.63 -0.17
N PRO A 113 -5.69 28.71 -0.14
CA PRO A 113 -5.96 27.28 -0.17
C PRO A 113 -6.65 26.83 1.12
N LYS A 114 -7.84 26.25 1.00
CA LYS A 114 -8.57 25.67 2.13
C LYS A 114 -8.05 24.27 2.43
N VAL A 115 -7.50 24.09 3.62
CA VAL A 115 -7.07 22.79 4.13
C VAL A 115 -8.22 22.14 4.88
N LYS A 116 -8.52 20.89 4.51
CA LYS A 116 -9.52 20.05 5.15
C LYS A 116 -8.85 18.95 5.95
N LYS A 117 -9.20 18.85 7.22
CA LYS A 117 -8.88 17.71 8.08
C LYS A 117 -9.97 16.66 7.91
N ILE A 118 -9.57 15.43 7.63
CA ILE A 118 -10.46 14.27 7.49
C ILE A 118 -10.01 13.25 8.52
N GLU A 119 -10.90 12.87 9.42
CA GLU A 119 -10.65 11.84 10.43
C GLU A 119 -11.54 10.64 10.19
N VAL A 120 -10.93 9.46 10.19
CA VAL A 120 -11.61 8.18 10.12
C VAL A 120 -11.18 7.38 11.33
N VAL A 121 -12.13 6.98 12.17
CA VAL A 121 -11.89 6.15 13.34
C VAL A 121 -12.51 4.79 13.08
N GLU A 122 -11.71 3.75 13.21
CA GLU A 122 -12.15 2.37 13.08
C GLU A 122 -11.72 1.60 14.34
N GLU A 123 -12.61 0.77 14.84
CA GLU A 123 -12.27 -0.22 15.86
C GLU A 123 -11.38 -1.30 15.23
N VAL A 124 -10.32 -1.69 15.93
CA VAL A 124 -9.34 -2.66 15.44
C VAL A 124 -9.16 -3.73 16.49
N ASN A 125 -9.20 -4.99 16.06
CA ASN A 125 -8.90 -6.11 16.93
C ASN A 125 -7.40 -6.14 17.26
N TRP A 126 -7.05 -6.54 18.48
CA TRP A 126 -5.66 -6.67 18.93
C TRP A 126 -4.79 -7.47 17.96
N ASP A 127 -5.33 -8.55 17.40
CA ASP A 127 -4.59 -9.43 16.49
C ASP A 127 -4.28 -8.78 15.13
N ASP A 128 -5.07 -7.79 14.74
CA ASP A 128 -4.91 -7.03 13.49
C ASP A 128 -3.93 -5.84 13.65
N LEU A 129 -3.46 -5.57 14.88
CA LEU A 129 -2.48 -4.52 15.13
C LEU A 129 -1.09 -4.91 14.61
N PRO A 130 -0.36 -3.96 13.98
CA PRO A 130 1.02 -4.18 13.60
C PRO A 130 1.86 -4.69 14.76
N GLN A 131 2.78 -5.63 14.50
CA GLN A 131 3.60 -6.25 15.53
C GLN A 131 4.43 -5.21 16.31
N GLU A 132 4.83 -4.13 15.64
CA GLU A 132 5.62 -3.05 16.23
C GLU A 132 4.81 -2.25 17.26
N VAL A 133 3.54 -1.93 16.94
CA VAL A 133 2.59 -1.29 17.86
C VAL A 133 2.34 -2.18 19.07
N ARG A 134 2.09 -3.47 18.83
CA ARG A 134 1.92 -4.46 19.92
C ARG A 134 3.15 -4.55 20.83
N LYS A 135 4.36 -4.53 20.25
CA LYS A 135 5.63 -4.58 20.99
C LYS A 135 5.89 -3.30 21.79
N SER A 136 5.67 -2.12 21.21
CA SER A 136 5.82 -0.84 21.92
C SER A 136 4.86 -0.76 23.10
N TRP A 137 3.60 -1.15 22.90
CA TRP A 137 2.59 -1.13 23.96
C TRP A 137 2.85 -2.14 25.07
N MET A 138 3.32 -3.35 24.74
CA MET A 138 3.69 -4.36 25.75
C MET A 138 4.95 -3.98 26.53
N LYS A 139 5.89 -3.24 25.92
CA LYS A 139 7.20 -2.94 26.52
C LYS A 139 7.23 -1.62 27.29
N ASN A 140 6.51 -0.60 26.82
CA ASN A 140 6.65 0.78 27.31
C ASN A 140 5.37 1.33 27.96
N ASN A 141 4.27 0.57 27.99
CA ASN A 141 2.95 1.04 28.45
C ASN A 141 2.48 2.32 27.71
N GLU A 142 2.97 2.51 26.49
CA GLU A 142 2.58 3.60 25.60
C GLU A 142 1.10 3.41 25.20
N SER A 143 0.31 4.47 25.24
CA SER A 143 -1.13 4.44 24.91
C SER A 143 -1.45 4.94 23.51
N SER A 144 -0.45 5.49 22.81
CA SER A 144 -0.58 6.07 21.48
C SER A 144 0.68 5.81 20.67
N HIS A 145 0.51 5.44 19.39
CA HIS A 145 1.60 5.33 18.43
C HIS A 145 1.18 6.05 17.13
N GLU A 146 1.95 7.06 16.72
CA GLU A 146 1.77 7.76 15.44
C GLU A 146 2.67 7.14 14.39
N LEU A 147 2.09 6.84 13.23
CA LEU A 147 2.83 6.44 12.05
C LEU A 147 2.47 7.37 10.90
N ASP A 148 3.46 8.07 10.34
CA ASP A 148 3.28 8.86 9.13
C ASP A 148 3.16 7.91 7.94
N ILE A 149 1.94 7.77 7.44
CA ILE A 149 1.65 6.88 6.31
C ILE A 149 2.06 7.56 5.01
N THR A 150 2.12 8.89 4.93
CA THR A 150 2.49 9.56 3.68
C THR A 150 3.89 9.17 3.24
N GLU A 151 4.86 9.22 4.15
CA GLU A 151 6.25 8.83 3.83
C GLU A 151 6.36 7.34 3.48
N VAL A 152 5.70 6.47 4.26
CA VAL A 152 5.69 5.03 3.99
C VAL A 152 5.12 4.72 2.61
N ARG A 153 4.08 5.45 2.18
CA ARG A 153 3.49 5.30 0.84
C ARG A 153 4.38 5.84 -0.26
N ASP A 154 4.99 7.01 -0.04
CA ASP A 154 5.95 7.59 -0.99
C ASP A 154 7.12 6.62 -1.23
N GLN A 155 7.61 5.97 -0.18
CA GLN A 155 8.64 4.92 -0.28
C GLN A 155 8.15 3.69 -1.05
N GLN A 156 6.99 3.13 -0.69
CA GLN A 156 6.43 1.94 -1.36
C GLN A 156 6.21 2.16 -2.87
N ILE A 157 5.73 3.35 -3.26
CA ILE A 157 5.52 3.69 -4.67
C ILE A 157 6.85 3.83 -5.41
N THR A 158 7.89 4.32 -4.72
CA THR A 158 9.25 4.39 -5.26
C THR A 158 9.82 3.00 -5.46
N GLU A 159 9.70 2.11 -4.47
CA GLU A 159 10.17 0.73 -4.52
C GLU A 159 9.48 -0.12 -5.60
N MET A 160 8.21 0.15 -5.92
CA MET A 160 7.52 -0.47 -7.08
C MET A 160 8.15 -0.10 -8.44
N SER A 161 9.07 0.88 -8.49
CA SER A 161 9.77 1.33 -9.69
C SER A 161 11.05 0.58 -10.00
N ASN A 162 11.63 -0.07 -8.99
CA ASN A 162 12.79 -0.95 -9.17
C ASN A 162 12.33 -2.39 -9.45
#